data_AF-A0A8H6V0V1-F1
#
_entry.id   AF-A0A8H6V0V1-F1
#
_cell.length_a   1.000
_cell.length_b   1.000
_cell.length_c   1.000
_cell.angle_alpha   90.00
_cell.angle_beta   90.00
_cell.angle_gamma   90.00
#
_symmetry.space_group_name_H-M   'P 1'
#
loop_
_entity.id
_entity.type
_entity.pdbx_description
1 polymer ?
#
loop_
_entity_poly.entity_id
_entity_poly.type
_entity_poly.pdbx_seq_one_letter_code
_entity_poly.pdbx_strand_id
1 'polypeptide(L)'
;MAALLKHKWYQWYLRDVEAGRLELPEYEEDEDDCLYFYYGEMFCRIPDCSKASHNYKSTNNLRSHIASHKDVSLHTGNVGGRVSQEYIDEATKWYKSLFAGVAPGDSASPAAGVSTSPARDSLPALPKKRDGTVHVTNMRAEVTRMGHSVPCSSCGTRVNCCKDINKCDHFMLFNCGDLHPHAATEEPEKEGNE
;
A
#
# COMPACT_ATOMS: atom_id res chain seq x y z
N MET A 1 12.81 9.48 3.80
CA MET A 1 11.98 8.75 2.83
C MET A 1 12.70 7.54 2.25
N ALA A 2 14.02 7.60 2.05
CA ALA A 2 14.80 6.50 1.45
C ALA A 2 14.60 5.12 2.11
N ALA A 3 14.35 5.07 3.42
CA ALA A 3 14.05 3.82 4.14
C ALA A 3 12.71 3.19 3.68
N LEU A 4 11.65 4.00 3.57
CA LEU A 4 10.31 3.54 3.15
C LEU A 4 10.25 3.17 1.66
N LEU A 5 11.03 3.82 0.79
CA LEU A 5 11.03 3.54 -0.66
C LEU A 5 11.40 2.08 -1.00
N LYS A 6 12.09 1.38 -0.10
CA LYS A 6 12.44 -0.04 -0.24
C LYS A 6 11.44 -0.98 0.43
N HIS A 7 10.48 -0.44 1.17
CA HIS A 7 9.51 -1.21 1.94
C HIS A 7 8.31 -1.59 1.06
N LYS A 8 8.03 -2.89 0.90
CA LYS A 8 6.98 -3.36 -0.03
C LYS A 8 5.59 -2.76 0.24
N TRP A 9 5.18 -2.65 1.51
CA TRP A 9 3.84 -2.11 1.86
C TRP A 9 3.70 -0.64 1.48
N TYR A 10 4.79 0.13 1.59
CA TYR A 10 4.80 1.51 1.14
C TYR A 10 4.71 1.60 -0.40
N GLN A 11 5.41 0.71 -1.11
CA GLN A 11 5.31 0.64 -2.57
C GLN A 11 3.91 0.21 -3.04
N TRP A 12 3.26 -0.71 -2.32
CA TRP A 12 1.87 -1.09 -2.54
C TRP A 12 0.91 0.08 -2.29
N TYR A 13 1.06 0.78 -1.17
CA TYR A 13 0.31 2.00 -0.86
C TYR A 13 0.40 3.02 -2.01
N LEU A 14 1.61 3.37 -2.46
CA LEU A 14 1.78 4.33 -3.55
C LEU A 14 1.04 3.91 -4.82
N ARG A 15 1.11 2.61 -5.15
CA ARG A 15 0.58 2.06 -6.40
C ARG A 15 -0.93 1.87 -6.40
N ASP A 16 -1.50 1.46 -5.27
CA ASP A 16 -2.91 1.08 -5.19
C ASP A 16 -3.79 2.29 -4.88
N VAL A 17 -3.30 3.30 -4.14
CA VAL A 17 -4.02 4.57 -3.95
C VAL A 17 -4.09 5.36 -5.25
N GLU A 18 -2.96 5.52 -5.96
CA GLU A 18 -2.92 6.24 -7.24
C GLU A 18 -3.83 5.60 -8.30
N ALA A 19 -4.01 4.28 -8.22
CA ALA A 19 -4.90 3.55 -9.11
C ALA A 19 -6.36 3.47 -8.63
N GLY A 20 -6.71 4.07 -7.49
CA GLY A 20 -8.05 4.02 -6.90
C GLY A 20 -8.47 2.61 -6.46
N ARG A 21 -7.51 1.72 -6.16
CA ARG A 21 -7.77 0.36 -5.65
C ARG A 21 -7.68 0.24 -4.13
N LEU A 22 -7.13 1.26 -3.47
CA LEU A 22 -7.00 1.34 -2.03
C LEU A 22 -7.65 2.63 -1.56
N GLU A 23 -8.72 2.48 -0.78
CA GLU A 23 -9.29 3.56 0.00
C GLU A 23 -8.46 3.73 1.29
N LEU A 24 -8.24 4.96 1.69
CA LEU A 24 -7.44 5.28 2.87
C LEU A 24 -8.35 5.62 4.04
N PRO A 25 -8.02 5.18 5.26
CA PRO A 25 -8.79 5.53 6.45
C PRO A 25 -8.73 7.04 6.70
N GLU A 26 -9.69 7.56 7.44
CA GLU A 26 -9.72 8.96 7.85
C GLU A 26 -8.47 9.37 8.65
N TYR A 27 -8.22 10.68 8.74
CA TYR A 27 -7.12 11.18 9.56
C TYR A 27 -7.41 10.93 11.04
N GLU A 28 -6.37 10.51 11.76
CA GLU A 28 -6.37 10.53 13.21
C GLU A 28 -6.02 11.95 13.66
N GLU A 29 -6.61 12.40 14.77
CA GLU A 29 -6.25 13.66 15.43
C GLU A 29 -5.35 13.34 16.63
N ASP A 30 -4.35 14.19 16.86
CA ASP A 30 -3.50 14.09 18.05
C ASP A 30 -4.06 14.88 19.24
N GLU A 31 -3.30 14.95 20.33
CA GLU A 31 -3.70 15.63 21.58
C GLU A 31 -3.98 17.13 21.40
N ASP A 32 -3.53 17.74 20.30
CA ASP A 32 -3.73 19.15 19.96
C ASP A 32 -4.85 19.36 18.92
N ASP A 33 -5.72 18.36 18.70
CA ASP A 33 -6.77 18.36 17.67
C ASP A 33 -6.21 18.66 16.25
N CYS A 34 -4.95 18.31 16.00
CA CYS A 34 -4.31 18.46 14.71
C CYS A 34 -4.25 17.13 13.98
N LEU A 35 -4.37 17.17 12.64
CA LEU A 35 -4.30 15.95 11.85
C LEU A 35 -2.93 15.29 11.95
N TYR A 36 -2.91 14.02 12.32
CA TYR A 36 -1.73 13.19 12.40
C TYR A 36 -1.37 12.60 11.03
N PHE A 37 -0.07 12.63 10.71
CA PHE A 37 0.47 12.09 9.46
C PHE A 37 1.48 11.00 9.74
N TYR A 38 1.27 9.85 9.12
CA TYR A 38 2.30 8.82 9.10
C TYR A 38 3.47 9.26 8.21
N TYR A 39 4.67 8.88 8.62
CA TYR A 39 5.88 9.24 7.89
C TYR A 39 5.79 8.76 6.43
N GLY A 40 6.01 9.67 5.49
CA GLY A 40 6.02 9.37 4.07
C GLY A 40 4.65 9.36 3.39
N GLU A 41 3.57 9.81 4.04
CA GLU A 41 2.27 9.94 3.35
C GLU A 41 2.34 10.92 2.16
N MET A 42 1.73 10.52 1.04
CA MET A 42 1.77 11.22 -0.25
C MET A 42 0.39 11.48 -0.86
N PHE A 43 -0.71 11.11 -0.19
CA PHE A 43 -2.07 11.26 -0.70
C PHE A 43 -2.95 11.98 0.31
N CYS A 44 -3.91 12.77 -0.18
CA CYS A 44 -4.86 13.46 0.68
C CYS A 44 -5.98 12.50 1.08
N ARG A 45 -6.27 12.43 2.37
CA ARG A 45 -7.34 11.58 2.94
C ARG A 45 -8.57 12.39 3.40
N ILE A 46 -8.60 13.70 3.12
CA ILE A 46 -9.77 14.53 3.43
C ILE A 46 -10.95 14.04 2.57
N PRO A 47 -12.12 13.74 3.17
CA PRO A 47 -13.31 13.36 2.43
C PRO A 47 -13.63 14.34 1.30
N ASP A 48 -14.11 13.82 0.18
CA ASP A 48 -14.48 14.59 -1.02
C ASP A 48 -13.34 15.45 -1.63
N CYS A 49 -12.08 15.19 -1.28
CA CYS A 49 -10.96 15.85 -1.93
C CYS A 49 -10.84 15.39 -3.39
N SER A 50 -11.08 16.31 -4.34
CA SER A 50 -10.83 16.09 -5.78
C SER A 50 -9.40 15.66 -6.13
N LYS A 51 -8.44 15.82 -5.21
CA LYS A 51 -7.03 15.44 -5.36
C LYS A 51 -6.62 14.28 -4.44
N ALA A 52 -7.56 13.50 -3.93
CA ALA A 52 -7.28 12.36 -3.06
C ALA A 52 -6.31 11.34 -3.71
N SER A 53 -6.48 11.05 -5.01
CA SER A 53 -5.60 10.16 -5.78
C SER A 53 -4.33 10.82 -6.34
N HIS A 54 -4.10 12.11 -6.09
CA HIS A 54 -2.91 12.81 -6.57
C HIS A 54 -1.69 12.45 -5.72
N ASN A 55 -0.70 11.82 -6.32
CA ASN A 55 0.57 11.47 -5.67
C ASN A 55 1.46 12.72 -5.50
N TYR A 56 1.52 13.25 -4.28
CA TYR A 56 2.37 14.40 -3.95
C TYR A 56 3.84 13.98 -3.89
N LYS A 57 4.75 14.87 -4.33
CA LYS A 57 6.20 14.57 -4.36
C LYS A 57 6.86 14.53 -2.97
N SER A 58 6.19 15.08 -1.95
CA SER A 58 6.69 15.12 -0.58
C SER A 58 5.53 15.32 0.39
N THR A 59 5.71 14.86 1.64
CA THR A 59 4.74 15.09 2.73
C THR A 59 4.54 16.58 3.01
N ASN A 60 5.56 17.43 2.80
CA ASN A 60 5.40 18.88 2.94
C ASN A 60 4.46 19.46 1.87
N ASN A 61 4.54 18.99 0.63
CA ASN A 61 3.62 19.41 -0.42
C ASN A 61 2.19 18.94 -0.12
N LEU A 62 2.05 17.73 0.44
CA LEU A 62 0.77 17.22 0.93
C LEU A 62 0.22 18.11 2.05
N ARG A 63 1.03 18.46 3.06
CA ARG A 63 0.64 19.37 4.15
C ARG A 63 0.21 20.73 3.63
N SER A 64 0.95 21.32 2.69
CA SER A 64 0.57 22.58 2.04
C SER A 64 -0.77 22.48 1.31
N HIS A 65 -1.07 21.34 0.70
CA HIS A 65 -2.38 21.10 0.12
C HIS A 65 -3.46 20.96 1.20
N ILE A 66 -3.20 20.21 2.26
CA ILE A 66 -4.19 19.98 3.32
C ILE A 66 -4.54 21.28 4.05
N ALA A 67 -3.57 22.17 4.25
CA ALA A 67 -3.78 23.51 4.77
C ALA A 67 -4.72 24.39 3.91
N SER A 68 -5.03 23.98 2.66
CA SER A 68 -6.00 24.68 1.80
C SER A 68 -7.44 24.18 1.96
N HIS A 69 -7.66 23.08 2.69
CA HIS A 69 -8.99 22.64 3.08
C HIS A 69 -9.54 23.52 4.21
N LYS A 70 -10.87 23.60 4.31
CA LYS A 70 -11.54 24.34 5.39
C LYS A 70 -11.51 23.49 6.67
N ASP A 71 -11.45 24.17 7.82
CA ASP A 71 -11.61 23.55 9.14
C ASP A 71 -10.61 22.45 9.47
N VAL A 72 -9.38 22.53 8.93
CA VAL A 72 -8.29 21.60 9.23
C VAL A 72 -7.20 22.29 10.05
N SER A 73 -6.84 21.67 11.16
CA SER A 73 -5.69 22.07 12.00
C SER A 73 -4.48 21.19 11.70
N LEU A 74 -3.33 21.83 11.50
CA LEU A 74 -2.05 21.15 11.27
C LEU A 74 -0.99 21.75 12.19
N HIS A 75 -0.09 20.93 12.74
CA HIS A 75 1.07 21.45 13.46
C HIS A 75 1.86 22.43 12.60
N THR A 76 2.07 23.63 13.14
CA THR A 76 2.91 24.65 12.54
C THR A 76 4.37 24.24 12.63
N GLY A 77 4.90 23.71 11.54
CA GLY A 77 6.32 23.40 11.43
C GLY A 77 6.61 22.38 10.34
N ASN A 78 7.64 22.66 9.54
CA ASN A 78 8.25 21.61 8.76
C ASN A 78 8.96 20.67 9.73
N VAL A 79 8.60 19.38 9.71
CA VAL A 79 9.34 18.33 10.43
C VAL A 79 10.64 18.03 9.65
N GLY A 80 11.52 19.03 9.60
CA GLY A 80 12.81 18.95 8.94
C GLY A 80 13.82 18.29 9.87
N GLY A 81 14.33 17.12 9.49
CA GLY A 81 15.35 16.43 10.28
C GLY A 81 15.51 14.96 9.91
N ARG A 82 16.50 14.31 10.52
CA ARG A 82 16.60 12.85 10.49
C ARG A 82 15.47 12.29 11.35
N VAL A 83 14.55 11.58 10.71
CA VAL A 83 13.45 10.87 11.39
C VAL A 83 14.02 9.68 12.15
N SER A 84 13.51 9.42 13.36
CA SER A 84 13.94 8.27 14.17
C SER A 84 13.48 6.95 13.53
N GLN A 85 14.13 5.84 13.90
CA GLN A 85 13.71 4.53 13.43
C GLN A 85 12.29 4.18 13.91
N GLU A 86 11.90 4.64 15.10
CA GLU A 86 10.59 4.40 15.70
C GLU A 86 9.45 4.93 14.83
N TYR A 87 9.55 6.18 14.34
CA TYR A 87 8.56 6.75 13.40
C TYR A 87 8.51 5.99 12.06
N ILE A 88 9.65 5.47 11.59
CA ILE A 88 9.69 4.66 10.36
C ILE A 88 8.97 3.32 10.58
N ASP A 89 9.19 2.70 11.74
CA ASP A 89 8.58 1.41 12.09
C ASP A 89 7.08 1.55 12.33
N GLU A 90 6.65 2.63 12.97
CA GLU A 90 5.23 3.00 13.14
C GLU A 90 4.54 3.20 11.79
N ALA A 91 5.10 4.04 10.92
CA ALA A 91 4.56 4.22 9.58
C ALA A 91 4.53 2.90 8.79
N THR A 92 5.56 2.06 8.94
CA THR A 92 5.60 0.72 8.31
C THR A 92 4.47 -0.18 8.79
N LYS A 93 4.14 -0.15 10.10
CA LYS A 93 3.00 -0.89 10.66
C LYS A 93 1.69 -0.37 10.08
N TRP A 94 1.52 0.94 9.96
CA TRP A 94 0.35 1.54 9.35
C TRP A 94 0.20 1.16 7.87
N TYR A 95 1.24 1.30 7.05
CA TYR A 95 1.16 0.86 5.63
C TYR A 95 0.85 -0.63 5.50
N LYS A 96 1.28 -1.45 6.46
CA LYS A 96 0.95 -2.88 6.49
C LYS A 96 -0.52 -3.11 6.86
N SER A 97 -1.08 -2.37 7.81
CA SER A 97 -2.46 -2.55 8.25
C SER A 97 -3.46 -2.26 7.13
N LEU A 98 -3.14 -1.33 6.23
CA LEU A 98 -3.94 -1.05 5.01
C LEU A 98 -4.21 -2.30 4.15
N PHE A 99 -3.38 -3.33 4.24
CA PHE A 99 -3.47 -4.55 3.43
C PHE A 99 -3.60 -5.83 4.26
N ALA A 100 -3.86 -5.71 5.57
CA ALA A 100 -4.03 -6.85 6.45
C ALA A 100 -5.48 -7.33 6.43
N GLY A 101 -5.93 -7.83 5.28
CA GLY A 101 -7.22 -8.53 5.17
C GLY A 101 -7.33 -9.70 6.16
N VAL A 102 -8.45 -9.73 6.86
CA VAL A 102 -8.99 -10.67 7.86
C VAL A 102 -8.34 -12.08 7.91
N ALA A 103 -8.11 -12.59 9.13
CA ALA A 103 -7.82 -14.00 9.42
C ALA A 103 -8.91 -14.93 8.82
N PRO A 104 -8.61 -16.21 8.51
CA PRO A 104 -9.45 -17.03 7.64
C PRO A 104 -10.84 -17.28 8.26
N GLY A 105 -11.86 -16.66 7.66
CA GLY A 105 -13.27 -16.90 7.89
C GLY A 105 -14.01 -16.73 6.55
N ASP A 106 -14.86 -17.69 6.25
CA ASP A 106 -15.34 -18.04 4.91
C ASP A 106 -16.05 -16.95 4.07
N SER A 107 -15.94 -17.18 2.76
CA SER A 107 -16.94 -16.89 1.70
C SER A 107 -16.82 -15.61 0.85
N ALA A 108 -16.30 -15.86 -0.36
CA ALA A 108 -16.86 -15.55 -1.68
C ALA A 108 -17.18 -14.11 -2.13
N SER A 109 -16.52 -13.76 -3.24
CA SER A 109 -16.66 -12.62 -4.16
C SER A 109 -18.04 -12.56 -4.87
N PRO A 110 -18.45 -11.44 -5.52
CA PRO A 110 -17.90 -11.09 -6.84
C PRO A 110 -17.71 -9.58 -7.19
N ALA A 111 -16.64 -9.35 -7.97
CA ALA A 111 -16.55 -8.64 -9.26
C ALA A 111 -16.47 -7.08 -9.43
N ALA A 112 -15.46 -6.75 -10.25
CA ALA A 112 -15.42 -5.81 -11.41
C ALA A 112 -15.04 -4.34 -11.21
N GLY A 113 -13.86 -4.00 -11.75
CA GLY A 113 -13.44 -2.64 -12.08
C GLY A 113 -12.17 -2.66 -12.94
N VAL A 114 -12.32 -2.70 -14.27
CA VAL A 114 -11.22 -2.53 -15.22
C VAL A 114 -10.70 -1.09 -15.12
N SER A 115 -9.41 -0.93 -14.82
CA SER A 115 -8.70 0.32 -15.09
C SER A 115 -7.23 0.07 -15.41
N THR A 116 -6.92 0.23 -16.69
CA THR A 116 -5.60 0.16 -17.29
C THR A 116 -4.83 1.43 -16.95
N SER A 117 -4.04 1.42 -15.88
CA SER A 117 -3.09 2.50 -15.57
C SER A 117 -1.77 2.31 -16.34
N PRO A 118 -1.16 3.39 -16.88
CA PRO A 118 -0.04 3.35 -17.84
C PRO A 118 1.35 3.17 -17.21
N ALA A 119 1.47 2.91 -15.90
CA ALA A 119 2.76 2.68 -15.24
C ALA A 119 3.27 1.22 -15.36
N ARG A 120 2.56 0.38 -16.14
CA ARG A 120 2.77 -1.07 -16.23
C ARG A 120 3.96 -1.50 -17.11
N ASP A 121 4.53 -0.60 -17.93
CA ASP A 121 5.35 -1.02 -19.08
C ASP A 121 6.81 -1.38 -18.77
N SER A 122 7.31 -1.12 -17.56
CA SER A 122 8.72 -1.43 -17.22
C SER A 122 8.92 -2.71 -16.41
N LEU A 123 7.87 -3.27 -15.81
CA LEU A 123 7.97 -4.50 -15.02
C LEU A 123 7.51 -5.71 -15.85
N PRO A 124 8.23 -6.84 -15.81
CA PRO A 124 7.79 -8.04 -16.49
C PRO A 124 6.48 -8.56 -15.91
N ALA A 125 5.67 -9.16 -16.77
CA ALA A 125 4.42 -9.79 -16.37
C ALA A 125 4.70 -10.92 -15.36
N LEU A 126 3.87 -11.00 -14.31
CA LEU A 126 3.96 -12.09 -13.34
C LEU A 126 3.70 -13.43 -14.05
N PRO A 127 4.60 -14.43 -13.95
CA PRO A 127 4.36 -15.75 -14.51
C PRO A 127 3.13 -16.41 -13.86
N LYS A 128 2.07 -16.61 -14.63
CA LYS A 128 0.82 -17.27 -14.20
C LYS A 128 0.65 -18.62 -14.91
N LYS A 129 -0.04 -19.54 -14.27
CA LYS A 129 -0.52 -20.79 -14.87
C LYS A 129 -1.80 -20.52 -15.69
N ARG A 130 -2.28 -21.55 -16.40
CA ARG A 130 -3.56 -21.49 -17.13
C ARG A 130 -4.77 -21.18 -16.25
N ASP A 131 -4.71 -21.57 -14.97
CA ASP A 131 -5.75 -21.31 -13.96
C ASP A 131 -5.69 -19.88 -13.36
N GLY A 132 -4.77 -19.03 -13.82
CA GLY A 132 -4.57 -17.67 -13.30
C GLY A 132 -3.72 -17.58 -12.03
N THR A 133 -3.43 -18.69 -11.36
CA THR A 133 -2.57 -18.73 -10.16
C THR A 133 -1.09 -18.52 -10.51
N VAL A 134 -0.30 -18.09 -9.53
CA VAL A 134 1.13 -17.83 -9.73
C VAL A 134 1.87 -19.12 -10.09
N HIS A 135 2.64 -19.08 -11.17
CA HIS A 135 3.54 -20.16 -11.56
C HIS A 135 4.85 -20.07 -10.76
N VAL A 136 4.79 -20.48 -9.49
CA VAL A 136 5.87 -20.34 -8.49
C VAL A 136 7.27 -20.72 -9.02
N THR A 137 7.39 -21.83 -9.76
CA THR A 137 8.69 -22.27 -10.33
C THR A 137 9.27 -21.25 -11.31
N ASN A 138 8.44 -20.70 -12.20
CA ASN A 138 8.86 -19.75 -13.23
C ASN A 138 9.13 -18.39 -12.60
N MET A 139 8.28 -17.97 -11.66
CA MET A 139 8.51 -16.75 -10.87
C MET A 139 9.86 -16.82 -10.15
N ARG A 140 10.20 -17.94 -9.50
CA ARG A 140 11.51 -18.10 -8.82
C ARG A 140 12.68 -18.07 -9.81
N ALA A 141 12.56 -18.75 -10.96
CA ALA A 141 13.60 -18.72 -11.99
C ALA A 141 13.85 -17.29 -12.49
N GLU A 142 12.78 -16.54 -12.71
CA GLU A 142 12.83 -15.17 -13.20
C GLU A 142 13.40 -14.19 -12.16
N VAL A 143 13.00 -14.32 -10.89
CA VAL A 143 13.61 -13.62 -9.76
C VAL A 143 15.11 -13.87 -9.68
N THR A 144 15.55 -15.12 -9.84
CA THR A 144 16.98 -15.45 -9.86
C THR A 144 17.68 -14.89 -11.10
N ARG A 145 17.02 -14.86 -12.26
CA ARG A 145 17.53 -14.22 -13.50
C ARG A 145 17.74 -12.71 -13.32
N MET A 146 16.90 -12.06 -12.51
CA MET A 146 17.05 -10.65 -12.13
C MET A 146 18.12 -10.40 -11.05
N GLY A 147 18.78 -11.44 -10.55
CA GLY A 147 19.84 -11.33 -9.54
C GLY A 147 19.35 -11.33 -8.09
N HIS A 148 18.09 -11.67 -7.83
CA HIS A 148 17.55 -11.77 -6.47
C HIS A 148 17.67 -13.19 -5.89
N SER A 149 17.87 -13.28 -4.59
CA SER A 149 17.94 -14.56 -3.87
C SER A 149 16.56 -15.18 -3.64
N VAL A 150 16.50 -16.51 -3.60
CA VAL A 150 15.29 -17.26 -3.23
C VAL A 150 15.65 -18.22 -2.08
N PRO A 151 15.10 -18.05 -0.87
CA PRO A 151 13.97 -17.19 -0.52
C PRO A 151 14.32 -15.70 -0.38
N CYS A 152 13.31 -14.84 -0.51
CA CYS A 152 13.42 -13.44 -0.06
C CYS A 152 13.53 -13.36 1.47
N SER A 153 14.02 -12.23 1.97
CA SER A 153 14.15 -11.96 3.40
C SER A 153 12.84 -12.17 4.17
N SER A 154 11.70 -11.72 3.63
CA SER A 154 10.40 -11.85 4.30
C SER A 154 9.84 -13.27 4.35
N CYS A 155 10.25 -14.18 3.46
CA CYS A 155 9.71 -15.54 3.44
C CYS A 155 10.48 -16.53 4.31
N GLY A 156 11.76 -16.28 4.58
CA GLY A 156 12.65 -17.11 5.40
C GLY A 156 13.00 -18.49 4.81
N THR A 157 12.10 -19.12 4.04
CA THR A 157 12.29 -20.46 3.47
C THR A 157 11.91 -20.52 2.00
N ARG A 158 12.68 -21.30 1.23
CA ARG A 158 12.43 -21.53 -0.20
C ARG A 158 11.04 -22.13 -0.44
N VAL A 159 10.52 -22.93 0.50
CA VAL A 159 9.20 -23.59 0.37
C VAL A 159 8.06 -22.56 0.33
N ASN A 160 8.14 -21.50 1.13
CA ASN A 160 7.07 -20.50 1.26
C ASN A 160 7.25 -19.30 0.32
N CYS A 161 8.46 -19.08 -0.20
CA CYS A 161 8.75 -17.96 -1.09
C CYS A 161 7.97 -18.01 -2.41
N CYS A 162 7.47 -16.88 -2.88
CA CYS A 162 6.73 -16.70 -4.15
C CYS A 162 5.35 -17.39 -4.20
N LYS A 163 4.75 -17.75 -3.04
CA LYS A 163 3.41 -18.36 -2.97
C LYS A 163 2.29 -17.39 -2.62
N ASP A 164 2.58 -16.43 -1.75
CA ASP A 164 1.60 -15.55 -1.12
C ASP A 164 2.04 -14.09 -1.34
N ILE A 165 1.17 -13.31 -1.97
CA ILE A 165 1.40 -11.88 -2.29
C ILE A 165 1.50 -11.02 -1.04
N ASN A 166 0.81 -11.39 0.04
CA ASN A 166 0.85 -10.66 1.30
C ASN A 166 2.19 -10.90 2.04
N LYS A 167 2.83 -12.05 1.79
CA LYS A 167 4.10 -12.40 2.45
C LYS A 167 5.34 -12.14 1.62
N CYS A 168 5.33 -12.43 0.32
CA CYS A 168 6.55 -12.47 -0.47
C CYS A 168 6.88 -11.12 -1.14
N ASP A 169 8.10 -10.63 -0.94
CA ASP A 169 8.54 -9.34 -1.50
C ASP A 169 8.77 -9.37 -3.01
N HIS A 170 9.00 -10.56 -3.57
CA HIS A 170 9.24 -10.70 -5.00
C HIS A 170 8.06 -10.30 -5.86
N PHE A 171 6.84 -10.22 -5.33
CA PHE A 171 5.68 -9.70 -6.08
C PHE A 171 5.88 -8.25 -6.52
N MET A 172 6.69 -7.46 -5.82
CA MET A 172 7.04 -6.10 -6.22
C MET A 172 7.88 -6.03 -7.50
N LEU A 173 8.51 -7.13 -7.91
CA LEU A 173 9.36 -7.18 -9.10
C LEU A 173 8.56 -7.43 -10.39
N PHE A 174 7.25 -7.64 -10.28
CA PHE A 174 6.39 -8.01 -11.40
C PHE A 174 5.19 -7.08 -11.52
N ASN A 175 4.76 -6.91 -12.76
CA ASN A 175 3.41 -6.44 -13.02
C ASN A 175 2.42 -7.58 -12.69
N CYS A 176 1.81 -7.47 -11.51
CA CYS A 176 0.92 -8.50 -10.98
C CYS A 176 -0.49 -8.50 -11.61
N GLY A 177 -0.79 -7.52 -12.48
CA GLY A 177 -2.12 -7.38 -13.05
C GLY A 177 -3.13 -7.01 -11.96
N ASP A 178 -4.19 -7.82 -11.86
CA ASP A 178 -5.23 -7.70 -10.82
C ASP A 178 -4.84 -8.43 -9.52
N LEU A 179 -3.67 -9.08 -9.46
CA LEU A 179 -3.16 -9.63 -8.21
C LEU A 179 -2.50 -8.50 -7.41
N HIS A 180 -3.07 -8.21 -6.26
CA HIS A 180 -2.53 -7.28 -5.27
C HIS A 180 -2.83 -7.81 -3.85
N PRO A 181 -2.14 -7.33 -2.81
CA PRO A 181 -2.56 -7.59 -1.45
C PRO A 181 -4.01 -7.15 -1.25
N HIS A 182 -4.74 -7.88 -0.42
CA HIS A 182 -6.12 -7.53 -0.11
C HIS A 182 -6.11 -6.30 0.80
N ALA A 183 -6.81 -5.24 0.40
CA ALA A 183 -7.05 -4.11 1.29
C ALA A 183 -7.76 -4.61 2.57
N ALA A 184 -7.43 -4.03 3.71
CA ALA A 184 -8.23 -4.20 4.90
C ALA A 184 -9.56 -3.49 4.65
N THR A 185 -10.63 -4.27 4.45
CA THR A 185 -11.98 -3.71 4.31
C THR A 185 -12.48 -3.31 5.69
N GLU A 186 -12.88 -2.06 5.87
CA GLU A 186 -13.71 -1.66 7.01
C GLU A 186 -15.11 -2.26 6.79
N GLU A 187 -15.62 -3.01 7.77
CA GLU A 187 -16.98 -3.55 7.68
C GLU A 187 -17.98 -2.38 7.63
N PRO A 188 -18.94 -2.35 6.68
CA PRO A 188 -20.01 -1.37 6.75
C PRO A 188 -20.82 -1.59 8.03
N GLU A 189 -20.96 -0.53 8.82
CA GLU A 189 -21.84 -0.50 9.98
C GLU A 189 -23.20 -1.05 9.59
N LYS A 190 -23.61 -2.14 10.26
CA LYS A 190 -24.97 -2.65 10.11
C LYS A 190 -25.91 -1.60 10.65
N GLU A 191 -26.54 -0.83 9.76
CA GLU A 191 -27.76 -0.08 10.09
C GLU A 191 -28.78 -1.06 10.67
N GLY A 192 -28.90 -1.02 12.00
CA GLY A 192 -29.95 -1.71 12.73
C GLY A 192 -31.26 -1.03 12.38
N ASN A 193 -32.00 -1.66 11.46
CA ASN A 193 -33.38 -1.32 11.16
C ASN A 193 -34.25 -1.61 12.42
N GLU A 194 -34.79 -0.58 13.05
CA GLU A 194 -35.89 -0.67 14.02
C GLU A 194 -37.23 -0.96 13.33
#